data_AF-A0A0G0MT42-F1
#
_entry.id   AF-A0A0G0MT42-F1
#
_cell.length_a   1.000
_cell.length_b   1.000
_cell.length_c   1.000
_cell.angle_alpha   90.00
_cell.angle_beta   90.00
_cell.angle_gamma   90.00
#
_symmetry.space_group_name_H-M   'P 1'
#
loop_
_entity.id
_entity.type
_entity.pdbx_description
1 polymer ?
#
loop_
_entity_poly.entity_id
_entity_poly.type
_entity_poly.pdbx_seq_one_letter_code
_entity_poly.pdbx_strand_id
1 'polypeptide(L)'
;MVAVKGPKGELQREVLPEIKVEIEGKEIKISPQKETKKTGAFWGLTRALIFNMVKGVKDGFEKKLQIEGVGYKANLEGENLVLQVGFSHPVKIDKDGGIKFTVEKNIITISGPDKELVGQVSAKIRKIRPPEPYKGKGIRYLGEVVARKAGKKVIASGGA
;
A
#
# COMPACT_ATOMS: atom_id res chain seq x y z
N MET A 1 17.16 11.46 15.24
CA MET A 1 16.17 11.69 14.18
C MET A 1 16.89 11.73 12.83
N VAL A 2 16.34 11.10 11.79
CA VAL A 2 16.86 11.14 10.42
C VAL A 2 15.80 11.79 9.53
N ALA A 3 16.19 12.83 8.80
CA ALA A 3 15.34 13.50 7.82
C ALA A 3 15.93 13.30 6.42
N VAL A 4 15.08 12.93 5.46
CA VAL A 4 15.47 12.70 4.07
C VAL A 4 14.62 13.61 3.19
N LYS A 5 15.29 14.48 2.42
CA LYS A 5 14.65 15.43 1.51
C LYS A 5 14.91 15.04 0.06
N GLY A 6 13.90 15.18 -0.78
CA GLY A 6 14.02 14.92 -2.21
C GLY A 6 12.90 15.57 -3.03
N PRO A 7 12.86 15.32 -4.34
CA PRO A 7 11.92 15.98 -5.25
C PRO A 7 10.44 15.68 -4.95
N LYS A 8 10.13 14.52 -4.35
CA LYS A 8 8.75 14.11 -4.02
C LYS A 8 8.32 14.45 -2.60
N GLY A 9 9.15 15.16 -1.84
CA GLY A 9 8.84 15.63 -0.49
C GLY A 9 9.94 15.34 0.53
N GLU A 10 9.57 15.48 1.79
CA GLU A 10 10.43 15.23 2.95
C GLU A 10 9.83 14.13 3.82
N LEU A 11 10.68 13.20 4.26
CA LEU A 11 10.32 12.16 5.22
C LEU A 11 11.21 12.27 6.44
N GLN A 12 10.62 12.14 7.62
CA GLN A 12 11.31 12.20 8.90
C GLN A 12 11.03 10.95 9.70
N ARG A 13 12.05 10.43 10.40
CA ARG A 13 11.91 9.26 11.25
C ARG A 13 12.84 9.29 12.45
N GLU A 14 12.34 8.79 13.58
CA GLU A 14 13.16 8.53 14.74
C GLU A 14 13.90 7.20 14.59
N VAL A 15 15.19 7.20 14.91
CA VAL A 15 16.05 6.02 14.88
C VAL A 15 16.34 5.63 16.32
N LEU A 16 16.35 4.32 16.58
CA LEU A 16 16.65 3.77 17.89
C LEU A 16 18.05 4.19 18.36
N PRO A 17 18.23 4.53 19.64
CA PRO A 17 19.51 5.01 20.17
C PRO A 17 20.63 3.96 20.08
N GLU A 18 20.28 2.67 20.00
CA GLU A 18 21.24 1.55 19.87
C GLU A 18 21.94 1.50 18.50
N ILE A 19 21.51 2.33 17.53
CA ILE A 19 22.02 2.34 16.16
C ILE A 19 22.59 3.71 15.84
N LYS A 20 23.82 3.69 15.34
CA LYS A 20 24.50 4.85 14.80
C LYS A 20 24.24 4.94 13.30
N VAL A 21 23.89 6.13 12.83
CA VAL A 21 23.70 6.44 11.41
C VAL A 21 24.65 7.58 11.06
N GLU A 22 25.54 7.35 10.11
CA GLU A 22 26.56 8.30 9.67
C GLU A 22 26.49 8.47 8.15
N ILE A 23 26.74 9.68 7.66
CA ILE A 23 26.80 9.98 6.23
C ILE A 23 28.28 10.11 5.86
N GLU A 24 28.82 9.09 5.18
CA GLU A 24 30.20 9.07 4.69
C GLU A 24 30.19 9.41 3.19
N GLY A 25 30.33 10.71 2.88
CA GLY A 25 30.35 11.21 1.50
C GLY A 25 29.03 10.98 0.76
N LYS A 26 28.99 9.97 -0.12
CA LYS A 26 27.81 9.60 -0.93
C LYS A 26 27.05 8.39 -0.37
N GLU A 27 27.54 7.78 0.71
CA GLU A 27 26.96 6.57 1.29
C GLU A 27 26.45 6.85 2.71
N ILE A 28 25.40 6.15 3.10
CA ILE A 28 24.88 6.18 4.47
C ILE A 28 25.30 4.89 5.14
N LYS A 29 26.13 5.02 6.17
CA LYS A 29 26.62 3.91 6.98
C LYS A 29 25.78 3.78 8.23
N ILE A 30 25.37 2.56 8.52
CA ILE A 30 24.54 2.25 9.68
C ILE A 30 25.30 1.18 10.45
N SER A 31 25.56 1.42 11.73
CA SER A 31 26.32 0.52 12.58
C SER A 31 25.63 0.34 13.94
N PRO A 32 25.60 -0.90 14.48
CA PRO A 32 25.15 -1.12 15.85
C PRO A 32 26.16 -0.54 16.85
N GLN A 33 25.70 0.11 17.92
CA GLN A 33 26.58 0.61 18.98
C GLN A 33 27.01 -0.49 19.97
N LYS A 34 26.17 -1.52 20.14
CA LYS A 34 26.44 -2.69 20.99
C LYS A 34 25.94 -3.95 20.32
N GLU A 35 26.73 -5.02 20.34
CA GLU A 35 26.28 -6.31 19.83
C GLU A 35 25.38 -7.02 20.85
N THR A 36 24.08 -7.05 20.55
CA THR A 36 23.10 -7.88 21.27
C THR A 36 22.27 -8.65 20.26
N LYS A 37 21.56 -9.69 20.71
CA LYS A 37 20.62 -10.45 19.84
C LYS A 37 19.58 -9.56 19.15
N LYS A 38 19.20 -8.43 19.77
CA LYS A 38 18.20 -7.48 19.22
C LYS A 38 18.83 -6.47 18.27
N THR A 39 20.08 -6.06 18.53
CA THR A 39 20.72 -5.01 17.73
C THR A 39 20.88 -5.41 16.26
N GLY A 40 21.14 -6.68 15.97
CA GLY A 40 21.20 -7.18 14.59
C GLY A 40 19.88 -7.00 13.82
N ALA A 41 18.74 -7.28 14.47
CA ALA A 41 17.42 -7.08 13.87
C ALA A 41 17.11 -5.60 13.66
N PHE A 42 17.42 -4.75 14.65
CA PHE A 42 17.23 -3.31 14.54
C PHE A 42 18.12 -2.69 13.46
N TRP A 43 19.34 -3.18 13.29
CA TRP A 43 20.28 -2.72 12.27
C TRP A 43 19.71 -2.92 10.87
N GLY A 44 19.27 -4.15 10.56
CA GLY A 44 18.65 -4.48 9.28
C GLY A 44 17.36 -3.69 9.03
N LEU A 45 16.52 -3.55 10.06
CA LEU A 45 15.30 -2.77 10.01
C LEU A 45 15.57 -1.30 9.67
N THR A 46 16.45 -0.63 10.43
CA THR A 46 16.79 0.78 10.24
C THR A 46 17.38 1.03 8.86
N ARG A 47 18.25 0.12 8.40
CA ARG A 47 18.82 0.16 7.05
C ARG A 47 17.78 0.05 5.96
N ALA A 48 16.84 -0.87 6.08
CA ALA A 48 15.74 -1.01 5.12
C ALA A 48 14.83 0.22 5.10
N LEU A 49 14.54 0.79 6.27
CA LEU A 49 13.67 1.96 6.40
C LEU A 49 14.29 3.21 5.76
N ILE A 50 15.55 3.52 6.10
CA ILE A 50 16.27 4.67 5.51
C ILE A 50 16.41 4.50 4.00
N PHE A 51 16.74 3.29 3.53
CA PHE A 51 16.81 3.01 2.09
C PHE A 51 15.47 3.25 1.40
N ASN A 52 14.36 2.80 2.00
CA ASN A 52 13.02 3.05 1.45
C ASN A 52 12.66 4.55 1.47
N MET A 53 13.06 5.31 2.50
CA MET A 53 12.86 6.76 2.54
C MET A 53 13.58 7.46 1.38
N VAL A 54 14.87 7.15 1.17
CA VAL A 54 15.68 7.72 0.07
C VAL A 54 15.08 7.37 -1.30
N LYS A 55 14.74 6.09 -1.51
CA LYS A 55 14.09 5.65 -2.74
C LYS A 55 12.72 6.32 -2.94
N GLY A 56 11.97 6.48 -1.86
CA GLY A 56 10.64 7.08 -1.85
C GLY A 56 10.62 8.55 -2.25
N VAL A 57 11.50 9.36 -1.67
CA VAL A 57 11.57 10.79 -2.03
C VAL A 57 12.10 11.04 -3.45
N LYS A 58 12.84 10.08 -4.02
CA LYS A 58 13.38 10.15 -5.38
C LYS A 58 12.39 9.59 -6.41
N ASP A 59 12.08 8.30 -6.31
CA ASP A 59 11.34 7.53 -7.30
C ASP A 59 9.84 7.43 -6.95
N GLY A 60 9.49 7.54 -5.67
CA GLY A 60 8.13 7.31 -5.17
C GLY A 60 7.75 5.82 -5.15
N PHE A 61 6.60 5.54 -4.53
CA PHE A 61 6.00 4.21 -4.51
C PHE A 61 4.58 4.26 -5.08
N GLU A 62 4.21 3.18 -5.75
CA GLU A 62 2.84 2.97 -6.20
C GLU A 62 2.36 1.55 -5.84
N LYS A 63 1.07 1.45 -5.54
CA LYS A 63 0.35 0.18 -5.44
C LYS A 63 -0.94 0.27 -6.24
N LYS A 64 -1.20 -0.76 -7.04
CA LYS A 64 -2.40 -0.85 -7.88
C LYS A 64 -3.36 -1.87 -7.29
N LEU A 65 -4.59 -1.44 -7.09
CA LEU A 65 -5.71 -2.29 -6.67
C LEU A 65 -6.68 -2.41 -7.84
N GLN A 66 -7.20 -3.62 -8.05
CA GLN A 66 -8.20 -3.91 -9.05
C GLN A 66 -9.53 -4.22 -8.37
N ILE A 67 -10.59 -3.59 -8.87
CA ILE A 67 -11.96 -3.81 -8.45
C ILE A 67 -12.58 -4.83 -9.40
N GLU A 68 -13.12 -5.92 -8.86
CA GLU A 68 -13.91 -6.88 -9.61
C GLU A 68 -15.31 -7.00 -9.02
N GLY A 69 -16.33 -6.78 -9.85
CA GLY A 69 -17.72 -6.89 -9.43
C GLY A 69 -18.65 -6.17 -10.40
N VAL A 70 -19.89 -6.64 -10.49
CA VAL A 70 -20.92 -5.97 -11.29
C VAL A 70 -21.44 -4.79 -10.49
N GLY A 71 -21.42 -3.61 -11.09
CA GLY A 71 -21.83 -2.36 -10.43
C GLY A 71 -20.81 -1.81 -9.43
N TYR A 72 -19.62 -2.41 -9.33
CA TYR A 72 -18.56 -1.92 -8.45
C TYR A 72 -17.76 -0.85 -9.18
N LYS A 73 -17.61 0.33 -8.56
CA LYS A 73 -16.83 1.44 -9.12
C LYS A 73 -16.11 2.22 -8.04
N ALA A 74 -15.02 2.85 -8.44
CA ALA A 74 -14.33 3.86 -7.66
C ALA A 74 -14.34 5.16 -8.45
N ASN A 75 -14.52 6.28 -7.76
CA ASN A 75 -14.44 7.61 -8.32
C ASN A 75 -13.59 8.49 -7.41
N LEU A 76 -13.02 9.55 -7.96
CA LEU A 76 -12.39 10.61 -7.19
C LEU A 76 -13.40 11.74 -7.02
N GLU A 77 -13.58 12.18 -5.78
CA GLU A 77 -14.39 13.36 -5.44
C GLU A 77 -13.44 14.41 -4.87
N GLY A 78 -12.97 15.31 -5.74
CA GLY A 78 -11.83 16.17 -5.46
C GLY A 78 -10.56 15.33 -5.29
N GLU A 79 -10.02 15.32 -4.06
CA GLU A 79 -8.84 14.52 -3.71
C GLU A 79 -9.18 13.20 -3.00
N ASN A 80 -10.43 13.02 -2.61
CA ASN A 80 -10.89 11.87 -1.81
C ASN A 80 -11.34 10.73 -2.73
N LEU A 81 -11.17 9.49 -2.25
CA LEU A 81 -11.57 8.30 -2.98
C LEU A 81 -12.96 7.85 -2.52
N VAL A 82 -13.91 7.76 -3.45
CA VAL A 82 -15.28 7.31 -3.20
C VAL A 82 -15.50 5.94 -3.83
N LEU A 83 -15.85 4.96 -3.01
CA LEU A 83 -16.06 3.57 -3.42
C LEU A 83 -17.54 3.21 -3.39
N GLN A 84 -18.03 2.63 -4.48
CA GLN A 84 -19.35 2.02 -4.56
C GLN A 84 -19.17 0.53 -4.84
N VAL A 85 -19.07 -0.28 -3.78
CA VAL A 85 -18.69 -1.71 -3.85
C VAL A 85 -19.76 -2.64 -3.26
N GLY A 86 -21.03 -2.30 -3.49
CA GLY A 86 -22.18 -3.10 -3.07
C GLY A 86 -22.69 -2.82 -1.65
N PHE A 87 -22.24 -1.74 -1.03
CA PHE A 87 -22.86 -1.18 0.18
C PHE A 87 -24.00 -0.23 -0.21
N SER A 88 -25.00 -0.06 0.67
CA SER A 88 -26.13 0.85 0.44
C SER A 88 -25.70 2.32 0.32
N HIS A 89 -24.65 2.71 1.04
CA HIS A 89 -24.06 4.04 0.99
C HIS A 89 -22.64 3.97 0.42
N PRO A 90 -22.19 4.99 -0.34
CA PRO A 90 -20.81 5.06 -0.82
C PRO A 90 -19.84 5.19 0.35
N VAL A 91 -18.69 4.51 0.26
CA VAL A 91 -17.62 4.60 1.25
C VAL A 91 -16.63 5.65 0.78
N LYS A 92 -16.52 6.75 1.53
CA LYS A 92 -15.54 7.82 1.28
C LYS A 92 -14.28 7.56 2.09
N ILE A 93 -13.14 7.74 1.44
CA ILE A 93 -11.81 7.63 2.02
C ILE A 93 -11.10 8.95 1.77
N ASP A 94 -10.83 9.65 2.86
CA ASP A 94 -10.12 10.91 2.79
C ASP A 94 -8.65 10.69 2.43
N LYS A 95 -8.08 11.66 1.72
CA LYS A 95 -6.66 11.66 1.38
C LYS A 95 -5.83 11.88 2.64
N ASP A 96 -5.10 10.85 3.05
CA ASP A 96 -4.02 10.98 4.02
C ASP A 96 -2.89 11.85 3.40
N GLY A 97 -2.31 12.75 4.21
CA GLY A 97 -1.25 13.65 3.77
C GLY A 97 -0.08 12.90 3.12
N GLY A 98 0.28 13.28 1.89
CA GLY A 98 1.38 12.65 1.15
C GLY A 98 0.98 11.50 0.21
N ILE A 99 -0.30 11.12 0.14
CA ILE A 99 -0.79 10.13 -0.83
C ILE A 99 -1.60 10.79 -1.93
N LYS A 100 -1.46 10.27 -3.16
CA LYS A 100 -2.28 10.62 -4.32
C LYS A 100 -2.98 9.37 -4.83
N PHE A 101 -4.30 9.48 -5.00
CA PHE A 101 -5.12 8.48 -5.65
C PHE A 101 -5.32 8.83 -7.13
N THR A 102 -5.23 7.82 -8.00
CA THR A 102 -5.73 7.90 -9.37
C THR A 102 -6.64 6.71 -9.63
N VAL A 103 -7.69 6.93 -10.43
CA VAL A 103 -8.64 5.87 -10.77
C VAL A 103 -8.74 5.78 -12.29
N GLU A 104 -8.41 4.62 -12.82
CA GLU A 104 -8.49 4.29 -14.24
C GLU A 104 -9.42 3.10 -14.41
N LYS A 105 -10.66 3.35 -14.85
CA LYS A 105 -11.72 2.34 -14.97
C LYS A 105 -11.96 1.63 -13.63
N ASN A 106 -11.49 0.39 -13.51
CA ASN A 106 -11.62 -0.45 -12.32
C ASN A 106 -10.31 -0.60 -11.55
N ILE A 107 -9.27 0.16 -11.90
CA ILE A 107 -7.96 0.14 -11.25
C ILE A 107 -7.80 1.41 -10.43
N ILE A 108 -7.55 1.24 -9.14
CA ILE A 108 -7.18 2.32 -8.22
C ILE A 108 -5.66 2.25 -8.06
N THR A 109 -4.96 3.33 -8.40
CA THR A 109 -3.53 3.48 -8.13
C THR A 109 -3.33 4.40 -6.94
N ILE A 110 -2.58 3.93 -5.96
CA ILE A 110 -2.25 4.64 -4.73
C ILE A 110 -0.77 4.95 -4.79
N SER A 111 -0.42 6.22 -4.83
CA SER A 111 0.95 6.69 -5.02
C SER A 111 1.38 7.62 -3.88
N GLY A 112 2.65 7.59 -3.51
CA GLY A 112 3.20 8.45 -2.45
C GLY A 112 4.70 8.23 -2.23
N PRO A 113 5.38 9.12 -1.48
CA PRO A 113 6.80 8.98 -1.17
C PRO A 113 7.05 7.98 -0.04
N ASP A 114 6.09 7.77 0.87
CA ASP A 114 6.22 6.82 1.97
C ASP A 114 5.64 5.44 1.62
N LYS A 115 6.52 4.42 1.62
CA LYS A 115 6.15 3.03 1.36
C LYS A 115 5.22 2.45 2.42
N GLU A 116 5.40 2.82 3.69
CA GLU A 116 4.58 2.32 4.80
C GLU A 116 3.15 2.84 4.67
N LEU A 117 3.00 4.15 4.50
CA LEU A 117 1.71 4.80 4.34
C LEU A 117 0.97 4.30 3.08
N VAL A 118 1.65 4.21 1.93
CA VAL A 118 1.05 3.65 0.70
C VAL A 118 0.58 2.21 0.92
N GLY A 119 1.37 1.40 1.62
CA GLY A 119 0.99 0.03 1.98
C GLY A 119 -0.22 -0.03 2.90
N GLN A 120 -0.25 0.80 3.95
CA GLN A 120 -1.32 0.85 4.94
C GLN A 120 -2.63 1.30 4.31
N VAL A 121 -2.63 2.37 3.50
CA VAL A 121 -3.82 2.86 2.81
C VAL A 121 -4.34 1.83 1.81
N SER A 122 -3.45 1.17 1.06
CA SER A 122 -3.84 0.08 0.16
C SER A 122 -4.52 -1.08 0.91
N ALA A 123 -3.99 -1.44 2.08
CA ALA A 123 -4.56 -2.49 2.92
C ALA A 123 -5.92 -2.07 3.50
N LYS A 124 -6.07 -0.82 3.94
CA LYS A 124 -7.36 -0.26 4.38
C LYS A 124 -8.41 -0.35 3.26
N ILE A 125 -8.07 0.07 2.04
CA ILE A 125 -8.98 0.01 0.89
C ILE A 125 -9.37 -1.44 0.57
N ARG A 126 -8.42 -2.37 0.52
CA ARG A 126 -8.70 -3.80 0.30
C ARG A 126 -9.61 -4.40 1.38
N LYS A 127 -9.46 -3.97 2.64
CA LYS A 127 -10.24 -4.48 3.79
C LYS A 127 -11.72 -4.09 3.72
N ILE A 128 -12.08 -3.01 3.04
CA ILE A 128 -13.48 -2.56 2.87
C ILE A 128 -14.30 -3.63 2.15
N ARG A 129 -13.74 -4.23 1.10
CA ARG A 129 -14.39 -5.30 0.36
C ARG A 129 -13.35 -6.30 -0.13
N PRO A 130 -12.91 -7.25 0.73
CA PRO A 130 -11.93 -8.24 0.33
C PRO A 130 -12.49 -9.15 -0.78
N PRO A 131 -11.63 -9.79 -1.58
CA PRO A 131 -12.08 -10.65 -2.65
C PRO A 131 -12.81 -11.88 -2.08
N GLU A 132 -14.03 -12.12 -2.57
CA GLU A 132 -14.87 -13.21 -2.12
C GLU A 132 -14.32 -14.59 -2.53
N PRO A 133 -14.44 -15.62 -1.68
CA PRO A 133 -13.85 -16.94 -1.94
C PRO A 133 -14.53 -17.73 -3.05
N TYR A 134 -15.67 -17.31 -3.60
CA TYR A 134 -16.37 -18.04 -4.67
C TYR A 134 -16.17 -17.38 -6.04
N LYS A 135 -16.70 -16.16 -6.20
CA LYS A 135 -16.68 -15.43 -7.47
C LYS A 135 -15.48 -14.48 -7.60
N GLY A 136 -14.66 -14.33 -6.55
CA GLY A 136 -13.52 -13.40 -6.55
C GLY A 136 -13.92 -11.92 -6.57
N LYS A 137 -15.20 -11.59 -6.38
CA LYS A 137 -15.68 -10.20 -6.38
C LYS A 137 -15.14 -9.46 -5.18
N GLY A 138 -14.73 -8.21 -5.35
CA GLY A 138 -14.12 -7.37 -4.33
C GLY A 138 -12.92 -6.62 -4.88
N ILE A 139 -12.15 -6.06 -3.96
CA ILE A 139 -10.94 -5.30 -4.23
C ILE A 139 -9.74 -6.21 -3.96
N ARG A 140 -8.85 -6.35 -4.92
CA ARG A 140 -7.61 -7.15 -4.81
C ARG A 140 -6.41 -6.34 -5.28
N TYR A 141 -5.19 -6.78 -4.97
CA TYR A 141 -4.02 -6.21 -5.63
C TYR A 141 -3.98 -6.63 -7.09
N LEU A 142 -3.46 -5.75 -7.95
CA LEU A 142 -3.27 -6.08 -9.37
C LEU A 142 -2.32 -7.29 -9.48
N GLY A 143 -2.79 -8.36 -10.14
CA GLY A 143 -2.05 -9.63 -10.25
C GLY A 143 -2.15 -10.56 -9.03
N GLU A 144 -2.94 -10.23 -8.01
CA GLU A 144 -3.20 -11.13 -6.87
C GLU A 144 -4.03 -12.34 -7.31
N VAL A 145 -3.52 -13.55 -7.06
CA VAL A 145 -4.25 -14.80 -7.30
C VAL A 145 -5.23 -15.03 -6.15
N VAL A 146 -6.53 -14.92 -6.42
CA VAL A 146 -7.60 -15.17 -5.45
C VAL A 146 -7.95 -16.65 -5.45
N ALA A 147 -7.76 -17.32 -4.31
CA ALA A 147 -8.19 -18.71 -4.13
C ALA A 147 -9.71 -18.81 -4.22
N ARG A 148 -10.21 -19.59 -5.19
CA ARG A 148 -11.64 -19.81 -5.41
C ARG A 148 -12.06 -21.19 -4.93
N LYS A 149 -13.09 -21.26 -4.11
CA LYS A 149 -13.80 -22.49 -3.75
C LYS A 149 -14.81 -22.80 -4.84
N ALA A 150 -14.98 -24.09 -5.14
CA ALA A 150 -16.03 -24.55 -6.03
C ALA A 150 -17.40 -24.19 -5.43
N GLY A 151 -18.15 -23.34 -6.11
CA GLY A 151 -19.57 -23.15 -5.83
C GLY A 151 -20.40 -24.30 -6.39
N LYS A 152 -21.68 -24.37 -6.00
CA LYS A 152 -22.66 -25.25 -6.64
C LYS A 152 -22.76 -24.86 -8.12
N LYS A 153 -22.28 -25.71 -9.03
CA LYS A 153 -22.57 -25.57 -10.46
C LYS A 153 -24.07 -25.79 -10.63
N VAL A 154 -24.82 -24.72 -10.90
CA VAL A 154 -26.17 -24.89 -11.44
C VAL A 154 -25.96 -25.34 -12.88
N ILE A 155 -26.10 -26.63 -13.12
CA ILE A 155 -26.25 -27.17 -14.47
C ILE A 155 -27.57 -26.57 -14.95
N ALA A 156 -27.52 -25.57 -15.81
CA ALA A 156 -28.70 -25.10 -16.51
C ALA A 156 -29.18 -26.28 -17.37
N SER A 157 -30.25 -26.96 -16.94
CA SER A 157 -31.02 -27.84 -17.79
C SER A 157 -31.58 -26.98 -18.92
N GLY A 158 -30.92 -27.01 -20.08
CA GLY A 158 -31.44 -26.42 -21.30
C GLY A 158 -32.80 -27.06 -21.59
N GLY A 159 -33.86 -26.28 -21.43
CA GLY A 159 -35.16 -26.62 -22.00
C GLY A 159 -35.05 -26.51 -23.51
N ALA A 160 -35.33 -27.62 -24.18
CA ALA A 160 -35.67 -27.67 -25.59
C ALA A 160 -37.13 -27.21 -25.78
#